data_AF-A0A2R6LFW9-F1
#
_entry.id   AF-A0A2R6LFW9-F1
#
_cell.length_a   1.000
_cell.length_b   1.000
_cell.length_c   1.000
_cell.angle_alpha   90.00
_cell.angle_beta   90.00
_cell.angle_gamma   90.00
#
_symmetry.space_group_name_H-M   'P 1'
#
loop_
_entity.id
_entity.type
_entity.pdbx_description
1 polymer ?
#
loop_
_entity_poly.entity_id
_entity_poly.type
_entity_poly.pdbx_seq_one_letter_code
_entity_poly.pdbx_strand_id
1 'polypeptide(L)'
;MQRHDSVAAVRIREAYGIDLSDGRHRRNLVVAGLDLAALLGATFRAGDAVLRGTRPRPPCAHVEAVADEDGIARALSGHGGICASVVEPGAIAESDAVRVEEPDPWTVGREIAGRLREQGAETTEE
;
A
#
# COMPACT_ATOMS: atom_id res chain seq x y z
N MET A 1 -4.08 -22.85 -9.33
CA MET A 1 -4.64 -21.50 -9.16
C MET A 1 -4.59 -21.17 -7.67
N GLN A 2 -3.44 -20.67 -7.18
CA GLN A 2 -3.27 -20.33 -5.77
C GLN A 2 -3.83 -18.92 -5.56
N ARG A 3 -4.88 -18.80 -4.76
CA ARG A 3 -5.48 -17.51 -4.42
C ARG A 3 -4.55 -16.81 -3.42
N HIS A 4 -3.71 -15.91 -3.91
CA HIS A 4 -2.94 -15.01 -3.04
C HIS A 4 -3.86 -13.86 -2.62
N ASP A 5 -4.72 -14.13 -1.63
CA ASP A 5 -5.63 -13.11 -1.11
C ASP A 5 -4.82 -12.02 -0.39
N SER A 6 -4.95 -10.77 -0.85
CA SER A 6 -4.37 -9.63 -0.13
C SER A 6 -5.08 -9.39 1.20
N VAL A 7 -4.34 -8.87 2.19
CA VAL A 7 -4.86 -8.57 3.54
C VAL A 7 -6.10 -7.66 3.47
N ALA A 8 -6.14 -6.73 2.52
CA ALA A 8 -7.30 -5.88 2.28
C ALA A 8 -8.52 -6.68 1.79
N ALA A 9 -8.35 -7.57 0.82
CA ALA A 9 -9.45 -8.39 0.29
C ALA A 9 -10.02 -9.34 1.34
N VAL A 10 -9.17 -9.96 2.17
CA VAL A 10 -9.61 -10.82 3.30
C VAL A 10 -10.44 -10.02 4.30
N ARG A 11 -9.92 -8.86 4.74
CA ARG A 11 -10.64 -8.01 5.71
C ARG A 11 -11.97 -7.52 5.18
N ILE A 12 -12.04 -7.19 3.90
CA ILE A 12 -13.27 -6.72 3.27
C ILE A 12 -14.32 -7.83 3.23
N ARG A 13 -13.91 -9.05 2.87
CA ARG A 13 -14.79 -10.22 2.89
C ARG A 13 -15.32 -10.51 4.30
N GLU A 14 -14.47 -10.43 5.32
CA GLU A 14 -14.87 -10.70 6.71
C GLU A 14 -15.75 -9.61 7.31
N ALA A 15 -15.41 -8.33 7.09
CA ALA A 15 -16.11 -7.21 7.72
C ALA A 15 -17.39 -6.79 6.99
N TYR A 16 -17.45 -7.00 5.67
CA TYR A 16 -18.55 -6.52 4.82
C TYR A 16 -19.26 -7.62 4.03
N GLY A 17 -18.76 -8.87 4.04
CA GLY A 17 -19.32 -9.96 3.24
C GLY A 17 -19.03 -9.85 1.75
N ILE A 18 -18.17 -8.91 1.34
CA ILE A 18 -17.88 -8.59 -0.06
C ILE A 18 -16.58 -9.30 -0.46
N ASP A 19 -16.65 -10.29 -1.34
CA ASP A 19 -15.45 -10.97 -1.85
C ASP A 19 -14.87 -10.23 -3.06
N LEU A 20 -13.83 -9.42 -2.87
CA LEU A 20 -13.17 -8.66 -3.94
C LEU A 20 -12.03 -9.43 -4.66
N SER A 21 -11.90 -10.74 -4.44
CA SER A 21 -10.83 -11.55 -5.05
C SER A 21 -10.94 -11.70 -6.57
N ASP A 22 -12.10 -11.36 -7.13
CA ASP A 22 -12.37 -11.31 -8.57
C ASP A 22 -11.76 -10.10 -9.30
N GLY A 23 -11.14 -9.16 -8.56
CA GLY A 23 -10.46 -7.99 -9.13
C GLY A 23 -11.37 -6.83 -9.50
N ARG A 24 -12.66 -6.83 -9.13
CA ARG A 24 -13.59 -5.72 -9.42
C ARG A 24 -13.21 -4.38 -8.76
N HIS A 25 -12.23 -4.39 -7.86
CA HIS A 25 -11.57 -3.21 -7.30
C HIS A 25 -10.65 -2.45 -8.29
N ARG A 26 -10.41 -3.00 -9.51
CA ARG A 26 -9.69 -2.36 -10.63
C ARG A 26 -8.26 -1.90 -10.29
N ARG A 27 -7.54 -2.66 -9.47
CA ARG A 27 -6.15 -2.34 -9.08
C ARG A 27 -5.19 -3.13 -9.94
N ASN A 28 -4.11 -2.48 -10.38
CA ASN A 28 -3.13 -3.10 -11.26
C ASN A 28 -2.22 -4.07 -10.51
N LEU A 29 -1.86 -3.73 -9.26
CA LEU A 29 -1.05 -4.56 -8.38
C LEU A 29 -1.77 -4.74 -7.06
N VAL A 30 -1.84 -6.00 -6.62
CA VAL A 30 -2.46 -6.41 -5.37
C VAL A 30 -1.39 -7.17 -4.60
N VAL A 31 -1.03 -6.67 -3.42
CA VAL A 31 0.07 -7.20 -2.62
C VAL A 31 -0.42 -7.53 -1.21
N ALA A 32 0.24 -8.50 -0.58
CA ALA A 32 -0.05 -8.93 0.79
C ALA A 32 1.17 -8.69 1.70
N GLY A 33 0.92 -8.51 3.00
CA GLY A 33 1.99 -8.41 4.00
C GLY A 33 2.81 -7.12 3.96
N LEU A 34 2.32 -6.07 3.28
CA LEU A 34 3.03 -4.81 3.13
C LEU A 34 2.18 -3.63 3.55
N ASP A 35 2.77 -2.68 4.27
CA ASP A 35 2.13 -1.40 4.57
C ASP A 35 2.22 -0.48 3.35
N LEU A 36 1.09 -0.31 2.66
CA LEU A 36 1.01 0.57 1.49
C LEU A 36 1.19 2.05 1.85
N ALA A 37 0.96 2.45 3.10
CA ALA A 37 1.20 3.82 3.54
C ALA A 37 2.71 4.14 3.55
N ALA A 38 3.55 3.18 3.93
CA ALA A 38 5.01 3.31 3.92
C ALA A 38 5.59 3.45 2.51
N LEU A 39 4.86 3.03 1.47
CA LEU A 39 5.27 3.23 0.07
C LEU A 39 4.97 4.64 -0.46
N LEU A 40 4.21 5.46 0.27
CA LEU A 40 3.90 6.81 -0.17
C LEU A 40 5.16 7.70 -0.07
N GLY A 41 5.57 8.30 -1.19
CA GLY A 41 6.79 9.11 -1.27
C GLY A 41 8.08 8.29 -1.49
N ALA A 42 8.04 6.99 -1.20
CA ALA A 42 9.14 6.04 -1.39
C ALA A 42 9.26 5.53 -2.84
N THR A 43 10.49 5.16 -3.21
CA THR A 43 10.82 4.40 -4.43
C THR A 43 10.93 2.92 -4.07
N PHE A 44 10.23 2.07 -4.80
CA PHE A 44 10.18 0.63 -4.56
C PHE A 44 10.23 -0.14 -5.87
N ARG A 45 10.80 -1.34 -5.82
CA ARG A 45 10.86 -2.29 -6.92
C ARG A 45 9.75 -3.32 -6.78
N ALA A 46 9.10 -3.63 -7.89
CA ALA A 46 8.21 -4.77 -8.06
C ALA A 46 8.64 -5.52 -9.33
N GLY A 47 9.10 -6.76 -9.19
CA GLY A 47 9.74 -7.47 -10.31
C GLY A 47 10.95 -6.70 -10.82
N ASP A 48 10.94 -6.39 -12.12
CA ASP A 48 11.96 -5.56 -12.76
C ASP A 48 11.61 -4.07 -12.80
N ALA A 49 10.36 -3.70 -12.47
CA ALA A 49 9.90 -2.32 -12.53
C ALA A 49 10.28 -1.53 -11.27
N VAL A 50 10.71 -0.28 -11.46
CA VAL A 50 10.95 0.69 -10.37
C VAL A 50 9.80 1.69 -10.37
N LEU A 51 9.14 1.81 -9.23
CA LEU A 51 7.93 2.59 -9.02
C LEU A 51 8.12 3.58 -7.88
N ARG A 52 7.49 4.74 -7.97
CA ARG A 52 7.45 5.72 -6.87
C ARG A 52 6.03 5.99 -6.42
N GLY A 53 5.74 5.81 -5.14
CA GLY A 53 4.42 6.10 -4.58
C GLY A 53 4.15 7.60 -4.58
N THR A 54 3.02 8.02 -5.15
CA THR A 54 2.72 9.44 -5.40
C THR A 54 1.59 9.97 -4.54
N ARG A 55 0.47 9.26 -4.47
CA ARG A 55 -0.71 9.69 -3.71
C ARG A 55 -1.56 8.52 -3.24
N PRO A 56 -2.31 8.66 -2.13
CA PRO A 56 -3.35 7.72 -1.78
C PRO A 56 -4.38 7.58 -2.91
N ARG A 57 -5.03 6.42 -2.97
CA ARG A 57 -6.14 6.17 -3.90
C ARG A 57 -7.40 5.78 -3.12
N PRO A 58 -8.06 6.76 -2.48
CA PRO A 58 -9.27 6.50 -1.73
C PRO A 58 -10.36 5.95 -2.66
N PRO A 59 -11.26 5.10 -2.14
CA PRO A 59 -12.43 4.68 -2.89
C PRO A 59 -13.29 5.89 -3.25
N CYS A 60 -13.84 5.90 -4.46
CA CYS A 60 -14.77 6.92 -4.93
C CYS A 60 -16.06 6.26 -5.38
N ALA A 61 -17.18 6.99 -5.45
CA ALA A 61 -18.49 6.47 -5.87
C ALA A 61 -18.45 5.73 -7.24
N HIS A 62 -17.48 6.07 -8.09
CA HIS A 62 -17.25 5.36 -9.36
C HIS A 62 -16.86 3.89 -9.18
N VAL A 63 -16.21 3.51 -8.07
CA VAL A 63 -15.82 2.11 -7.83
C VAL A 63 -17.04 1.23 -7.55
N GLU A 64 -18.05 1.76 -6.84
CA GLU A 64 -19.31 1.04 -6.56
C GLU A 64 -20.10 0.85 -7.86
N ALA A 65 -20.19 1.89 -8.68
CA ALA A 65 -20.85 1.83 -9.98
C ALA A 65 -20.17 0.85 -10.96
N VAL A 66 -18.84 0.73 -10.92
CA VAL A 66 -18.08 -0.20 -11.79
C VAL A 66 -18.18 -1.65 -11.29
N ALA A 67 -18.32 -1.83 -9.99
CA ALA A 67 -18.37 -3.14 -9.36
C ALA A 67 -19.80 -3.67 -9.15
N ASP A 68 -20.82 -2.87 -9.48
CA ASP A 68 -22.26 -3.18 -9.38
C ASP A 68 -22.66 -3.74 -8.01
N GLU A 69 -22.03 -3.23 -6.95
CA GLU A 69 -22.19 -3.72 -5.58
C GLU A 69 -22.03 -2.55 -4.60
N ASP A 70 -23.10 -2.31 -3.85
CA ASP A 70 -23.15 -1.26 -2.84
C ASP A 70 -22.21 -1.58 -1.66
N GLY A 71 -21.56 -0.55 -1.12
CA GLY A 71 -20.71 -0.69 0.06
C GLY A 71 -19.25 -1.05 -0.23
N ILE A 72 -18.86 -1.23 -1.50
CA ILE A 72 -17.45 -1.39 -1.88
C ILE A 72 -16.62 -0.17 -1.51
N ALA A 73 -17.15 1.05 -1.64
CA ALA A 73 -16.40 2.23 -1.25
C ALA A 73 -16.16 2.27 0.26
N ARG A 74 -17.16 1.85 1.06
CA ARG A 74 -17.01 1.71 2.50
C ARG A 74 -16.00 0.62 2.86
N ALA A 75 -16.06 -0.52 2.17
CA ALA A 75 -15.17 -1.65 2.42
C ALA A 75 -13.70 -1.33 2.10
N LEU A 76 -13.46 -0.59 1.02
CA LEU A 76 -12.12 -0.10 0.65
C LEU A 76 -11.66 1.12 1.45
N SER A 77 -12.48 1.65 2.36
CA SER A 77 -12.11 2.81 3.17
C SER A 77 -10.92 2.48 4.08
N GLY A 78 -9.86 3.28 3.99
CA GLY A 78 -8.58 2.99 4.65
C GLY A 78 -7.74 1.87 3.99
N HIS A 79 -8.26 1.22 2.94
CA HIS A 79 -7.63 0.08 2.25
C HIS A 79 -7.56 0.29 0.73
N GLY A 80 -7.82 1.51 0.24
CA GLY A 80 -7.79 1.86 -1.17
C GLY A 80 -6.40 1.83 -1.81
N GLY A 81 -5.32 1.63 -1.05
CA GLY A 81 -3.96 1.60 -1.56
C GLY A 81 -3.48 2.94 -2.13
N ILE A 82 -2.45 2.87 -2.99
CA ILE A 82 -1.76 4.05 -3.52
C ILE A 82 -1.71 4.05 -5.06
N CYS A 83 -1.49 5.23 -5.64
CA CYS A 83 -1.00 5.35 -7.01
C CYS A 83 0.53 5.46 -6.99
N ALA A 84 1.17 4.89 -8.01
CA ALA A 84 2.60 5.01 -8.24
C ALA A 84 2.89 5.48 -9.67
N SER A 85 3.95 6.26 -9.83
CA SER A 85 4.53 6.57 -11.14
C SER A 85 5.60 5.54 -11.47
N VAL A 86 5.72 5.20 -12.75
CA VAL A 86 6.82 4.36 -13.25
C VAL A 86 8.08 5.23 -13.34
N VAL A 87 9.10 4.87 -12.57
CA VAL A 87 10.44 5.47 -12.65
C VAL A 87 11.25 4.76 -13.71
N GLU A 88 11.24 3.42 -13.66
CA GLU A 88 11.86 2.55 -14.68
C GLU A 88 10.86 1.45 -15.07
N PRO A 89 10.56 1.28 -16.38
CA PRO A 89 9.68 0.22 -16.84
C PRO A 89 10.35 -1.15 -16.69
N GLY A 90 9.56 -2.17 -16.35
CA GLY A 90 10.04 -3.55 -16.21
C GLY A 90 8.88 -4.54 -16.19
N ALA A 91 9.21 -5.83 -16.30
CA ALA A 91 8.24 -6.91 -16.16
C ALA A 91 7.85 -7.11 -14.70
N ILE A 92 6.59 -7.50 -14.47
CA ILE A 92 6.06 -7.86 -13.15
C ILE A 92 5.29 -9.17 -13.30
N ALA A 93 5.58 -10.14 -12.44
CA ALA A 93 4.89 -11.42 -12.31
C ALA A 93 4.24 -11.55 -10.93
N GLU A 94 3.25 -12.44 -10.79
CA GLU A 94 2.51 -12.66 -9.53
C GLU A 94 3.41 -13.12 -8.36
N SER A 95 4.55 -13.75 -8.66
CA SER A 95 5.52 -14.21 -7.66
C SER A 95 6.52 -13.15 -7.21
N ASP A 96 6.48 -11.95 -7.80
CA ASP A 96 7.47 -10.93 -7.52
C ASP A 96 7.21 -10.22 -6.20
N ALA A 97 8.26 -10.13 -5.39
CA ALA A 97 8.22 -9.39 -4.14
C ALA A 97 8.31 -7.88 -4.40
N VAL A 98 7.61 -7.10 -3.58
CA VAL A 98 7.80 -5.65 -3.50
C VAL A 98 8.89 -5.34 -2.48
N ARG A 99 9.87 -4.53 -2.88
CA ARG A 99 10.99 -4.11 -2.01
C ARG A 99 11.17 -2.60 -2.08
N VAL A 100 11.29 -1.96 -0.93
CA VAL A 100 11.63 -0.53 -0.86
C VAL A 100 13.12 -0.38 -1.21
N GLU A 101 13.42 0.45 -2.20
CA GLU A 101 14.81 0.80 -2.56
C GLU A 101 15.22 2.12 -1.90
N GLU A 102 14.31 3.09 -1.89
CA GLU A 102 14.51 4.39 -1.26
C GLU A 102 13.25 4.75 -0.46
N PRO A 103 13.33 4.84 0.88
CA PRO A 103 12.20 5.27 1.69
C PRO A 103 11.86 6.75 1.45
N ASP A 104 10.66 7.17 1.87
CA ASP A 104 10.29 8.58 1.85
C ASP A 104 11.23 9.43 2.73
N PRO A 105 11.90 10.46 2.16
CA PRO A 105 12.88 11.26 2.90
C PRO A 105 12.33 11.93 4.16
N TRP A 106 11.04 12.33 4.15
CA TRP A 106 10.42 12.95 5.32
C TRP A 106 10.18 11.95 6.44
N THR A 107 9.83 10.72 6.09
CA THR A 107 9.66 9.63 7.04
C THR A 107 10.98 9.28 7.70
N VAL A 108 12.05 9.13 6.91
CA VAL A 108 13.41 8.92 7.45
C VAL A 108 13.84 10.07 8.35
N GLY A 109 13.64 11.32 7.91
CA GLY A 109 13.99 12.50 8.70
C GLY A 109 13.28 12.54 10.06
N ARG A 110 11.99 12.17 10.10
CA ARG A 110 11.23 12.06 11.35
C ARG A 110 11.76 10.97 12.27
N GLU A 111 12.10 9.80 11.74
CA GLU A 111 12.66 8.70 12.53
C GLU A 111 14.01 9.09 13.14
N ILE A 112 14.90 9.71 12.37
CA ILE A 112 16.19 10.21 12.87
C ILE A 112 15.95 11.23 13.99
N ALA A 113 15.05 12.19 13.79
CA ALA A 113 14.73 13.18 14.81
C ALA A 113 14.10 12.56 16.07
N GLY A 114 13.36 11.46 15.95
CA GLY A 114 12.84 10.70 17.09
C GLY A 114 13.96 10.11 17.93
N ARG A 115 14.84 9.34 17.29
CA ARG A 115 15.98 8.67 17.95
C ARG A 115 16.90 9.64 18.68
N LEU A 116 17.19 10.79 18.07
CA LEU A 116 18.03 11.82 18.69
C LEU A 116 17.41 12.42 19.96
N ARG A 117 16.08 12.51 20.05
CA ARG A 117 15.39 13.01 21.26
C ARG A 117 15.43 11.99 22.39
N GLU A 118 15.26 10.72 22.06
CA GLU A 118 15.30 9.61 23.04
C GLU A 118 16.69 9.52 23.68
N GLN A 119 17.76 9.58 22.86
CA GLN A 119 19.15 9.57 23.35
C GLN A 119 19.51 10.77 24.23
N GLY A 120 18.94 11.95 23.94
CA GLY A 120 19.13 13.15 24.76
C GLY A 120 18.38 13.11 26.11
N ALA A 121 17.29 12.35 26.19
CA ALA A 121 16.55 12.18 27.44
C ALA A 121 17.27 11.21 28.41
N GLU A 122 17.91 10.18 27.86
CA GLU A 122 18.69 9.19 28.63
C GLU A 122 19.98 9.76 29.25
N THR A 123 20.44 10.93 28.79
CA THR A 123 21.70 11.56 29.26
C THR A 123 21.51 12.56 30.41
N THR A 124 20.29 12.76 30.93
CA THR A 124 19.99 13.77 31.97
C THR A 124 19.89 13.19 33.39
N GLU A 125 20.02 11.87 33.57
CA GLU A 125 20.03 11.23 34.90
C GLU A 125 21.47 10.95 35.36
N GLU A 126 22.18 11.99 35.80
CA GLU A 126 23.39 11.89 36.65
C GLU A 126 23.28 12.86 37.85
#